data_AF-A0A970TIG2-F1
#
_entry.id   AF-A0A970TIG2-F1
#
_cell.length_a   1.000
_cell.length_b   1.000
_cell.length_c   1.000
_cell.angle_alpha   90.00
_cell.angle_beta   90.00
_cell.angle_gamma   90.00
#
_symmetry.space_group_name_H-M   'P 1'
#
loop_
_entity.id
_entity.type
_entity.pdbx_description
1 polymer ?
#
loop_
_entity_poly.entity_id
_entity_poly.type
_entity_poly.pdbx_seq_one_letter_code
_entity_poly.pdbx_strand_id
1 'polypeptide(L)'
;LEEKALAAGQGAGFEEEMLVMAFFPEGLLGKLLDAIRAAGIAPVALKAVLTENNARWHSVQLHKELSEEYAYFRRQQEARRQAGAKET
;
A
#
# COMPACT_ATOMS: atom_id res chain seq x y z
N LEU A 1 9.92 35.44 4.17
CA LEU A 1 9.29 34.14 3.86
C LEU A 1 10.15 33.10 4.55
N GLU A 2 9.69 32.61 5.70
CA GLU A 2 10.47 31.71 6.54
C GLU A 2 10.59 30.35 5.86
N GLU A 3 11.79 30.03 5.37
CA GLU A 3 12.20 28.66 5.06
C GLU A 3 12.25 27.88 6.38
N LYS A 4 11.12 27.29 6.76
CA LYS A 4 11.08 26.32 7.84
C LYS A 4 11.75 25.05 7.32
N ALA A 5 13.02 24.91 7.64
CA ALA A 5 13.80 23.69 7.40
C ALA A 5 12.96 22.48 7.76
N LEU A 6 12.64 21.67 6.76
CA LEU A 6 11.92 20.41 6.90
C LEU A 6 12.83 19.50 7.75
N ALA A 7 12.58 19.49 9.06
CA ALA A 7 13.24 18.57 9.97
C ALA A 7 13.06 17.16 9.39
N ALA A 8 14.17 16.55 8.96
CA ALA A 8 14.20 15.17 8.51
C ALA A 8 13.47 14.33 9.56
N GLY A 9 12.39 13.67 9.14
CA GLY A 9 11.44 13.01 10.04
C GLY A 9 12.18 12.13 11.04
N GLN A 10 12.04 12.45 12.34
CA GLN A 10 12.66 11.71 13.45
C GLN A 10 11.90 10.40 13.75
N GLY A 11 11.56 9.64 12.71
CA GLY A 11 10.98 8.32 12.83
C GLY A 11 11.97 7.28 12.35
N ALA A 12 12.13 6.19 13.11
CA ALA A 12 12.63 4.95 12.52
C ALA A 12 11.76 4.68 11.27
N GLY A 13 12.39 4.31 10.15
CA GLY A 13 11.66 3.97 8.93
C GLY A 13 10.63 2.85 9.17
N PHE A 14 9.76 2.61 8.20
CA PHE A 14 8.87 1.46 8.25
C PHE A 14 9.68 0.18 8.00
N GLU A 15 9.41 -0.87 8.77
CA GLU A 15 10.00 -2.21 8.55
C GLU A 15 9.38 -2.85 7.29
N GLU A 16 8.09 -2.60 7.06
CA GLU A 16 7.37 -3.04 5.87
C GLU A 16 7.57 -2.12 4.67
N GLU A 17 7.70 -2.72 3.49
CA GLU A 17 7.73 -2.01 2.22
C GLU A 17 6.35 -1.39 1.91
N MET A 18 6.34 -0.10 1.54
CA MET A 18 5.14 0.62 1.12
C MET A 18 5.34 1.28 -0.25
N LEU A 19 4.47 0.93 -1.21
CA LEU A 19 4.46 1.49 -2.56
C LEU A 19 3.36 2.54 -2.70
N VAL A 20 3.73 3.81 -2.88
CA VAL A 20 2.80 4.92 -3.13
C VAL A 20 2.91 5.37 -4.57
N MET A 21 1.77 5.42 -5.27
CA MET A 21 1.68 5.78 -6.68
C MET A 21 0.84 7.04 -6.83
N ALA A 22 1.35 8.03 -7.56
CA ALA A 22 0.68 9.31 -7.77
C ALA A 22 0.69 9.68 -9.25
N PHE A 23 -0.39 10.32 -9.71
CA PHE A 23 -0.52 10.85 -11.07
C PHE A 23 -0.29 9.81 -12.18
N PHE A 24 -0.73 8.57 -11.95
CA PHE A 24 -0.69 7.53 -12.98
C PHE A 24 -1.80 7.79 -14.01
N PRO A 25 -1.47 7.90 -15.31
CA PRO A 25 -2.46 7.85 -16.37
C PRO A 25 -3.23 6.54 -16.33
N GLU A 26 -4.42 6.55 -16.89
CA GLU A 26 -5.27 5.35 -16.98
C GLU A 26 -4.51 4.19 -17.64
N GLY A 27 -4.64 2.99 -17.06
CA GLY A 27 -3.98 1.77 -17.54
C GLY A 27 -2.48 1.67 -17.24
N LEU A 28 -1.77 2.74 -16.87
CA LEU A 28 -0.34 2.66 -16.53
C LEU A 28 -0.12 1.89 -15.22
N LEU A 29 -1.03 2.05 -14.25
CA LEU A 29 -0.99 1.31 -12.99
C LEU A 29 -0.98 -0.19 -13.21
N GLY A 30 -1.88 -0.70 -14.06
CA GLY A 30 -1.96 -2.11 -14.40
C GLY A 30 -0.65 -2.60 -15.03
N LYS A 31 -0.14 -1.88 -16.03
CA LYS A 31 1.12 -2.20 -16.71
C LYS A 31 2.31 -2.23 -15.75
N LEU A 32 2.40 -1.30 -14.81
CA LEU A 32 3.44 -1.30 -13.78
C LEU A 32 3.36 -2.57 -12.92
N LEU A 33 2.16 -2.89 -12.42
CA LEU A 33 1.96 -4.07 -11.58
C LEU A 33 2.24 -5.38 -12.35
N ASP A 34 1.90 -5.43 -13.64
CA ASP A 34 2.23 -6.55 -14.51
C ASP A 34 3.73 -6.68 -14.74
N ALA A 35 4.43 -5.56 -14.95
CA ALA A 35 5.88 -5.56 -15.10
C ALA A 35 6.59 -6.03 -13.82
N ILE A 36 6.12 -5.60 -12.64
CA ILE A 36 6.65 -6.06 -11.34
C ILE A 36 6.48 -7.57 -11.20
N ARG A 37 5.30 -8.11 -11.56
CA ARG A 37 5.04 -9.56 -11.56
C ARG A 37 5.93 -10.31 -12.54
N ALA A 38 6.04 -9.81 -13.77
CA ALA A 38 6.85 -10.44 -14.82
C ALA A 38 8.35 -10.45 -14.48
N ALA A 39 8.82 -9.44 -13.74
CA ALA A 39 10.18 -9.36 -13.25
C ALA A 39 10.47 -10.29 -12.06
N GLY A 40 9.46 -11.00 -11.51
CA GLY A 40 9.63 -11.88 -10.36
C GLY A 40 9.90 -11.15 -9.05
N ILE A 41 9.61 -9.85 -8.99
CA ILE A 41 9.78 -9.04 -7.77
C ILE A 41 8.71 -9.45 -6.76
N ALA A 42 9.11 -9.56 -5.49
CA ALA A 42 8.20 -9.88 -4.40
C ALA A 42 7.03 -8.85 -4.37
N PRO A 43 5.77 -9.29 -4.26
CA PRO A 43 4.65 -8.36 -4.21
C PRO A 43 4.71 -7.48 -2.96
N VAL A 44 4.68 -6.16 -3.16
CA VAL A 44 4.52 -5.21 -2.05
C VAL A 44 3.09 -5.31 -1.52
N ALA A 45 2.97 -5.67 -0.23
CA ALA A 45 1.69 -5.82 0.46
C ALA A 45 0.98 -4.48 0.65
N LEU A 46 1.70 -3.47 1.15
CA LEU A 46 1.17 -2.14 1.41
C LEU A 46 1.33 -1.28 0.15
N LYS A 47 0.23 -1.03 -0.56
CA LYS A 47 0.25 -0.20 -1.77
C LYS A 47 -0.96 0.71 -1.85
N ALA A 48 -0.72 1.96 -2.23
CA ALA A 48 -1.76 2.97 -2.39
C ALA A 48 -1.59 3.73 -3.70
N VAL A 49 -2.72 4.05 -4.32
CA VAL A 49 -2.81 5.12 -5.32
C VAL A 49 -3.28 6.37 -4.59
N LEU A 50 -2.60 7.49 -4.81
CA LEU A 50 -3.02 8.75 -4.23
C LEU A 50 -4.33 9.22 -4.85
N THR A 51 -5.26 9.57 -3.97
CA THR A 51 -6.55 10.17 -4.25
C THR A 51 -6.61 11.51 -3.54
N GLU A 52 -7.62 12.32 -3.85
CA GLU A 52 -7.87 13.58 -3.12
C GLU A 52 -7.94 13.38 -1.60
N ASN A 53 -8.41 12.20 -1.15
CA ASN A 53 -8.66 11.97 0.26
C ASN A 53 -7.42 11.53 1.04
N ASN A 54 -6.54 10.72 0.44
CA ASN A 54 -5.34 10.20 1.10
C ASN A 54 -4.07 11.02 0.81
N ALA A 55 -4.07 11.88 -0.22
CA ALA A 55 -2.93 12.72 -0.56
C ALA A 55 -2.59 13.76 0.52
N ARG A 56 -3.57 14.11 1.38
CA ARG A 56 -3.37 14.99 2.53
C ARG A 56 -2.80 14.27 3.76
N TRP A 57 -2.66 12.95 3.74
CA TRP A 57 -2.20 12.18 4.88
C TRP A 57 -0.68 12.17 4.95
N HIS A 58 -0.15 12.19 6.19
CA HIS A 58 1.25 11.89 6.42
C HIS A 58 1.53 10.41 6.16
N SER A 59 2.77 10.09 5.78
CA SER A 59 3.19 8.71 5.48
C SER A 59 2.88 7.73 6.61
N VAL A 60 3.00 8.16 7.88
CA VAL A 60 2.68 7.35 9.06
C VAL A 60 1.20 6.99 9.12
N GLN A 61 0.31 7.95 8.82
CA GLN A 61 -1.13 7.70 8.78
C GLN A 61 -1.47 6.76 7.62
N LEU A 62 -0.92 7.02 6.42
CA LEU A 62 -1.15 6.18 5.26
C LEU A 62 -0.69 4.73 5.51
N HIS A 63 0.49 4.55 6.10
CA HIS A 63 1.02 3.24 6.47
C HIS A 63 0.09 2.50 7.44
N LYS A 64 -0.40 3.19 8.48
CA LYS A 64 -1.31 2.61 9.47
C LYS A 64 -2.60 2.10 8.81
N GLU A 65 -3.26 2.94 8.01
CA GLU A 65 -4.51 2.58 7.34
C GLU A 65 -4.30 1.38 6.39
N LEU A 66 -3.24 1.41 5.57
CA LEU A 66 -2.92 0.30 4.66
C LEU A 66 -2.64 -1.02 5.42
N SER A 67 -1.98 -0.93 6.58
CA SER A 67 -1.68 -2.11 7.41
C SER A 67 -2.94 -2.72 8.00
N GLU A 68 -3.87 -1.88 8.46
CA GLU A 68 -5.16 -2.32 9.00
C GLU A 68 -6.03 -2.94 7.91
N GLU A 69 -6.12 -2.31 6.73
CA GLU A 69 -6.81 -2.84 5.55
C GLU A 69 -6.23 -4.19 5.12
N TYR A 70 -4.90 -4.28 5.02
CA TYR A 70 -4.23 -5.52 4.64
C TYR A 70 -4.54 -6.67 5.61
N ALA A 71 -4.44 -6.40 6.92
CA ALA A 71 -4.76 -7.39 7.95
C ALA A 71 -6.24 -7.82 7.88
N TYR A 72 -7.15 -6.88 7.64
CA TYR A 72 -8.57 -7.17 7.46
C TYR A 72 -8.83 -8.08 6.26
N PHE A 73 -8.31 -7.73 5.08
CA PHE A 73 -8.52 -8.53 3.86
C PHE A 73 -7.85 -9.89 3.95
N ARG A 74 -6.69 -10.00 4.61
CA ARG A 74 -6.01 -11.27 4.84
C ARG A 74 -6.88 -12.22 5.67
N ARG A 75 -7.42 -11.75 6.79
CA ARG A 75 -8.37 -12.53 7.62
C ARG A 75 -9.61 -12.94 6.82
N GLN A 76 -10.15 -12.04 6.01
CA GLN A 76 -11.34 -12.33 5.20
C GLN A 76 -11.05 -13.40 4.11
N GLN A 77 -9.90 -13.33 3.45
CA GLN A 77 -9.48 -14.33 2.46
C GLN A 77 -9.28 -15.70 3.09
N GLU A 78 -8.65 -15.76 4.26
CA GLU A 78 -8.46 -17.00 5.01
C GLU A 78 -9.80 -17.63 5.42
N ALA A 79 -10.74 -16.84 5.93
CA ALA A 79 -12.07 -17.31 6.28
C ALA A 79 -12.84 -17.86 5.05
N ARG A 80 -12.78 -17.17 3.91
CA ARG A 80 -13.38 -17.64 2.64
C ARG A 80 -12.78 -18.95 2.16
N ARG A 81 -11.45 -19.08 2.25
CA ARG A 81 -10.73 -20.29 1.88
C ARG A 81 -11.12 -21.48 2.76
N GLN A 82 -11.32 -21.24 4.06
CA GLN A 82 -11.76 -22.27 5.00
C GLN A 82 -13.23 -22.67 4.83
N ALA A 83 -14.10 -21.74 4.45
CA ALA A 83 -15.50 -22.06 4.12
C ALA A 83 -15.58 -22.96 2.88
N GLY A 84 -14.91 -22.57 1.79
CA GLY A 84 -14.89 -23.37 0.54
C GLY A 84 -14.23 -24.74 0.68
N ALA A 85 -13.30 -24.92 1.63
CA ALA A 85 -12.67 -26.22 1.92
C ALA A 85 -13.52 -27.14 2.82
N LYS A 86 -14.57 -26.62 3.48
CA LYS A 86 -15.51 -27.41 4.30
C LYS A 86 -16.74 -27.87 3.50
N GLU A 87 -16.98 -27.29 2.33
CA GLU A 87 -18.10 -27.60 1.43
C GLU A 87 -17.72 -28.64 0.35
N THR A 88 -16.48 -29.14 0.36
CA THR A 88 -15.94 -30.22 -0.50
C THR A 88 -15.50 -31.41 0.32
#